data_AF-A0A8T5TDI6-F1
#
_entry.id   AF-A0A8T5TDI6-F1
#
_cell.length_a   1.000
_cell.length_b   1.000
_cell.length_c   1.000
_cell.angle_alpha   90.00
_cell.angle_beta   90.00
_cell.angle_gamma   90.00
#
_symmetry.space_group_name_H-M   'P 1'
#
loop_
_entity.id
_entity.type
_entity.pdbx_description
1 polymer ?
#
loop_
_entity_poly.entity_id
_entity_poly.type
_entity_poly.pdbx_seq_one_letter_code
_entity_poly.pdbx_strand_id
1 'polypeptide(L)' 'MKKKFNVVQVGLGPMGRLVVKLLLKRKNIDFKGIVDISPQLKGQKLMNVLEIKDDLDMVVESDFSMVLSRENRI' A
#
# COMPACT_ATOMS: atom_id res chain seq x y z
N MET A 1 7.78 -1.73 -23.48
CA MET A 1 7.05 -1.56 -22.20
C MET A 1 7.85 -0.66 -21.27
N LYS A 2 7.26 0.36 -20.65
CA LYS A 2 7.95 1.10 -19.57
C LYS A 2 8.04 0.17 -18.36
N LYS A 3 9.24 -0.05 -17.81
CA LYS A 3 9.48 -0.88 -16.62
C LYS A 3 8.60 -0.34 -15.47
N LYS A 4 7.79 -1.22 -14.86
CA LYS A 4 7.03 -0.88 -13.65
C LYS A 4 7.89 -1.13 -12.42
N PHE A 5 7.72 -0.30 -11.40
CA PHE A 5 8.38 -0.46 -10.11
C PHE A 5 7.39 -1.06 -9.11
N ASN A 6 7.76 -2.19 -8.51
CA ASN A 6 7.02 -2.78 -7.39
C ASN A 6 7.35 -1.98 -6.13
N VAL A 7 6.32 -1.44 -5.47
CA VAL A 7 6.49 -0.57 -4.29
C VAL A 7 5.64 -1.08 -3.14
N VAL A 8 6.26 -1.20 -1.98
CA VAL A 8 5.58 -1.40 -0.69
C VAL A 8 5.80 -0.14 0.15
N GLN A 9 4.72 0.44 0.67
CA GLN A 9 4.81 1.56 1.61
C GLN A 9 4.99 1.03 3.03
N VAL A 10 5.95 1.59 3.76
CA VAL A 10 6.11 1.34 5.21
C VAL A 10 5.80 2.64 5.95
N GLY A 11 4.86 2.58 6.88
CA GLY A 11 4.27 3.73 7.57
C GLY A 11 3.18 4.44 6.75
N LEU A 12 2.05 4.69 7.40
CA LEU A 12 0.82 5.30 6.91
C LEU A 12 0.33 6.42 7.87
N GLY A 13 1.29 7.11 8.49
CA GLY A 13 1.07 8.41 9.11
C GLY A 13 0.74 9.50 8.08
N PRO A 14 0.67 10.78 8.49
CA PRO A 14 0.26 11.88 7.60
C PRO A 14 1.05 11.94 6.28
N MET A 15 2.38 11.80 6.36
CA MET A 15 3.23 11.80 5.17
C MET A 15 3.05 10.54 4.31
N GLY A 16 2.95 9.37 4.93
CA GLY A 16 2.72 8.11 4.22
C GLY A 16 1.43 8.16 3.40
N ARG A 17 0.35 8.72 3.96
CA ARG A 17 -0.93 8.91 3.25
C ARG A 17 -0.78 9.79 2.01
N LEU A 18 -0.05 10.91 2.11
CA LEU A 18 0.21 11.80 0.97
C LEU A 18 1.04 11.10 -0.11
N VAL A 19 2.10 10.38 0.29
CA VAL A 19 2.95 9.63 -0.63
C VAL A 19 2.14 8.58 -1.36
N VAL A 20 1.36 7.75 -0.66
CA VAL A 20 0.54 6.70 -1.29
C VAL A 20 -0.46 7.29 -2.27
N LYS A 21 -1.15 8.38 -1.93
CA LYS A 21 -2.05 9.09 -2.86
C LYS A 21 -1.35 9.53 -4.15
N LEU A 22 -0.07 9.90 -4.08
CA LEU A 22 0.73 10.26 -5.27
C LEU A 22 1.22 9.02 -6.03
N LEU A 23 1.61 7.96 -5.34
CA LEU A 23 2.05 6.71 -5.94
C LEU A 23 0.93 6.05 -6.75
N LEU A 24 -0.30 6.00 -6.21
CA LEU A 24 -1.46 5.40 -6.88
C LEU A 24 -1.81 6.09 -8.20
N LYS A 25 -1.48 7.38 -8.36
CA LYS A 25 -1.70 8.13 -9.61
C LYS A 25 -0.68 7.79 -10.72
N ARG A 26 0.40 7.07 -10.41
CA ARG A 26 1.50 6.81 -11.34
C ARG A 26 1.33 5.48 -12.07
N LYS A 27 1.13 5.55 -13.39
CA LYS A 27 0.97 4.36 -14.26
C LYS A 27 2.19 3.43 -14.34
N ASN A 28 3.37 3.90 -13.93
CA ASN A 28 4.62 3.12 -13.91
C ASN A 28 4.93 2.50 -12.54
N ILE A 29 3.98 2.54 -11.60
CA ILE A 29 4.09 1.92 -10.28
C ILE A 29 3.09 0.77 -10.21
N ASP A 30 3.56 -0.35 -9.67
CA ASP A 30 2.73 -1.45 -9.22
C ASP A 30 2.77 -1.46 -7.69
N PHE A 31 1.71 -0.97 -7.06
CA PHE A 31 1.66 -0.79 -5.61
C PHE A 31 1.28 -2.12 -4.96
N LYS A 32 2.23 -2.73 -4.26
CA LYS A 32 2.15 -4.12 -3.79
C LYS A 32 1.60 -4.27 -2.38
N GLY A 33 1.70 -3.23 -1.56
CA GLY A 33 1.26 -3.35 -0.19
C GLY A 33 1.60 -2.15 0.67
N ILE A 34 1.09 -2.19 1.89
CA ILE A 34 1.35 -1.21 2.91
C ILE A 34 1.44 -1.85 4.29
N VAL A 35 2.40 -1.38 5.07
CA VAL A 35 2.65 -1.87 6.43
C VAL A 35 2.67 -0.70 7.40
N ASP A 36 1.93 -0.80 8.49
CA ASP A 36 1.98 0.16 9.59
C ASP A 36 1.90 -0.56 10.94
N ILE A 37 2.62 -0.04 11.93
CA ILE A 37 2.68 -0.62 13.28
C ILE A 37 1.44 -0.26 14.13
N SER A 38 0.71 0.79 13.75
CA SER A 38 -0.49 1.26 14.45
C SER A 38 -1.56 0.17 14.43
N PRO A 39 -1.96 -0.35 15.61
CA PRO A 39 -2.99 -1.39 15.69
C PRO A 39 -4.35 -0.86 15.25
N GLN A 40 -4.57 0.46 15.27
CA GLN A 40 -5.80 1.07 14.79
C GLN A 40 -5.94 0.97 13.27
N LEU A 41 -4.83 0.95 12.53
CA LEU A 41 -4.86 0.88 11.06
C LEU A 41 -4.92 -0.56 10.55
N LYS A 42 -4.43 -1.53 11.32
CA LYS A 42 -4.36 -2.94 10.91
C LYS A 42 -5.71 -3.46 10.42
N GLY A 43 -5.70 -4.09 9.24
CA GLY A 43 -6.87 -4.70 8.62
C GLY A 43 -7.87 -3.71 8.02
N GLN A 44 -7.67 -2.40 8.20
CA GLN A 44 -8.51 -1.42 7.51
C GLN A 44 -8.22 -1.44 6.01
N LYS A 45 -9.27 -1.25 5.21
CA LYS A 45 -9.11 -1.01 3.77
C LYS A 45 -8.36 0.30 3.54
N LEU A 46 -7.31 0.24 2.72
CA LEU A 46 -6.46 1.40 2.41
C LEU A 46 -7.28 2.58 1.88
N MET A 47 -8.29 2.28 1.07
CA MET A 47 -9.20 3.27 0.49
C MET A 47 -9.95 4.10 1.52
N ASN A 48 -10.39 3.47 2.62
CA ASN A 48 -11.06 4.14 3.72
C ASN A 48 -10.09 5.04 4.48
N VAL A 49 -8.86 4.54 4.74
CA VAL A 49 -7.82 5.30 5.45
C VAL A 49 -7.35 6.54 4.66
N LEU A 50 -7.35 6.43 3.33
CA LEU A 50 -6.95 7.52 2.44
C LEU A 50 -8.11 8.43 2.02
N GLU A 51 -9.36 8.08 2.32
CA GLU A 51 -10.56 8.84 1.95
C GLU A 51 -10.61 9.12 0.43
N ILE A 52 -10.30 8.12 -0.38
CA ILE A 52 -10.36 8.22 -1.85
C ILE A 52 -11.37 7.23 -2.42
N LYS A 53 -11.98 7.59 -3.55
CA LYS A 53 -12.86 6.70 -4.32
C LYS A 53 -12.02 6.03 -5.40
N ASP A 54 -11.67 4.77 -5.17
CA ASP A 54 -10.94 3.87 -6.07
C ASP A 54 -11.31 2.43 -5.66
N ASP A 55 -11.10 1.47 -6.56
CA ASP A 55 -11.54 0.09 -6.37
C ASP A 55 -10.39 -0.84 -5.90
N LEU A 56 -9.37 -0.26 -5.27
CA LEU A 56 -8.21 -1.01 -4.79
C LEU A 56 -8.56 -1.84 -3.56
N ASP A 57 -8.65 -3.16 -3.72
CA ASP A 57 -8.87 -4.09 -2.61
C ASP A 57 -7.55 -4.43 -1.92
N MET A 58 -7.09 -3.49 -1.08
CA MET A 58 -5.88 -3.62 -0.28
C MET A 58 -6.15 -3.23 1.17
N VAL A 59 -5.57 -3.98 2.11
CA VAL A 59 -5.63 -3.72 3.55
C VAL A 59 -4.28 -3.30 4.11
N VAL A 60 -4.30 -2.58 5.22
CA VAL A 60 -3.08 -2.24 5.95
C VAL A 60 -2.62 -3.43 6.79
N GLU A 61 -1.42 -3.92 6.49
CA GLU A 61 -0.81 -5.04 7.22
C GLU A 61 0.01 -4.51 8.40
N SER A 62 0.16 -5.33 9.43
CA SER A 62 1.07 -5.04 10.55
C SER A 62 2.41 -5.77 10.45
N ASP A 63 2.54 -6.68 9.47
CA ASP A 63 3.71 -7.53 9.28
C ASP A 63 4.19 -7.45 7.84
N PHE A 64 5.45 -7.04 7.67
CA PHE A 64 6.08 -6.93 6.36
C PHE A 64 6.28 -8.29 5.69
N SER A 65 6.49 -9.35 6.47
CA SER A 65 6.67 -10.72 5.97
C SER A 65 5.44 -11.21 5.23
N MET A 66 4.24 -10.79 5.68
CA MET A 66 2.97 -11.12 5.03
C MET A 66 2.91 -10.52 3.63
N VAL A 67 3.36 -9.27 3.45
CA VAL A 67 3.41 -8.62 2.14
C VAL A 67 4.41 -9.32 1.22
N LEU A 68 5.61 -9.63 1.71
CA LEU A 68 6.63 -10.33 0.93
C LEU A 68 6.21 -11.74 0.49
N SER A 69 5.50 -12.48 1.36
CA SER A 69 5.07 -13.85 1.05
C SER A 69 4.11 -13.94 -0.15
N ARG A 70 3.35 -12.89 -0.42
CA ARG A 70 2.44 -12.80 -1.57
C ARG A 70 3.20 -12.59 -2.88
N GLU A 71 4.32 -11.87 -2.83
CA GLU A 71 5.12 -11.51 -3.99
C GLU A 71 6.21 -12.55 -4.32
N ASN A 72 6.67 -13.34 -3.35
CA ASN A 72 7.65 -14.42 -3.54
C ASN A 72 7.09 -15.70 -4.17
N ARG A 73 5.82 -15.70 -4.62
CA ARG A 73 5.21 -16.82 -5.38
C ARG A 73 5.41 -16.69 -6.90
N ILE A 74 6.52 -16.08 -7.33
CA ILE A 74 6.92 -15.96 -8.74
C ILE A 74 8.16 -16.82 -8.98
#